data_AF-A0A5B6VMK7-F1
#
_entry.id   AF-A0A5B6VMK7-F1
#
_cell.length_a   1.000
_cell.length_b   1.000
_cell.length_c   1.000
_cell.angle_alpha   90.00
_cell.angle_beta   90.00
_cell.angle_gamma   90.00
#
_symmetry.space_group_name_H-M   'P 1'
#
loop_
_entity.id
_entity.type
_entity.pdbx_description
1 polymer ?
#
loop_
_entity_poly.entity_id
_entity_poly.type
_entity_poly.pdbx_seq_one_letter_code
_entity_poly.pdbx_strand_id
1 'polypeptide(L)' 'MTVAEYEREFVRLSKYAQECVSTEAILCKRFEDGLNEDIKLLVGILELKEFVVLVDRACKAE' A
#
# COMPACT_ATOMS: atom_id res chain seq x y z
N MET A 1 -13.68 -2.83 -3.86
CA MET A 1 -12.83 -3.16 -2.71
C MET A 1 -12.34 -1.84 -2.18
N THR A 2 -12.61 -1.55 -0.92
CA THR A 2 -12.12 -0.33 -0.26
C THR A 2 -10.63 -0.44 0.02
N VAL A 3 -9.93 0.68 0.22
CA VAL A 3 -8.51 0.69 0.61
C VAL A 3 -8.31 -0.09 1.92
N ALA A 4 -9.25 0.03 2.86
CA ALA A 4 -9.20 -0.71 4.13
C ALA A 4 -9.38 -2.23 3.95
N GLU A 5 -10.25 -2.66 3.03
CA GLU A 5 -10.38 -4.08 2.67
C GLU A 5 -9.12 -4.59 1.98
N TYR A 6 -8.54 -3.79 1.07
CA TYR A 6 -7.31 -4.12 0.37
C TYR A 6 -6.12 -4.23 1.32
N GLU A 7 -5.94 -3.28 2.24
CA GLU A 7 -4.92 -3.31 3.30
C GLU A 7 -4.98 -4.61 4.10
N ARG A 8 -6.18 -4.97 4.57
CA ARG A 8 -6.36 -6.20 5.36
C ARG A 8 -5.94 -7.44 4.57
N GLU A 9 -6.37 -7.55 3.32
CA GLU A 9 -6.05 -8.69 2.47
C GLU A 9 -4.55 -8.71 2.13
N PHE A 10 -3.96 -7.56 1.84
CA PHE A 10 -2.54 -7.41 1.56
C PHE A 10 -1.69 -7.85 2.74
N VAL A 11 -1.94 -7.34 3.95
CA VAL A 11 -1.22 -7.72 5.18
C VAL A 11 -1.39 -9.21 5.48
N ARG A 12 -2.58 -9.78 5.25
CA ARG A 12 -2.82 -11.21 5.41
C ARG A 12 -1.97 -12.03 4.45
N LEU A 13 -1.89 -11.63 3.18
CA LEU A 13 -1.14 -12.32 2.14
C LEU A 13 0.37 -12.13 2.26
N SER A 14 0.84 -10.97 2.75
CA SER A 14 2.25 -10.66 2.99
C SER A 14 2.95 -11.70 3.86
N LYS A 15 2.21 -12.35 4.78
CA LYS A 15 2.73 -13.43 5.65
C LYS A 15 3.25 -14.64 4.87
N TYR A 16 2.73 -14.89 3.68
CA TYR A 16 3.10 -16.02 2.84
C TYR A 16 4.23 -15.68 1.85
N ALA A 17 4.59 -14.40 1.73
CA ALA A 17 5.60 -13.92 0.80
C ALA A 17 6.51 -12.89 1.47
N GLN A 18 6.98 -13.20 2.68
CA GLN A 18 7.73 -12.24 3.51
C GLN A 18 9.03 -11.75 2.82
N GLU A 19 9.71 -12.60 2.06
CA GLU A 19 10.89 -12.22 1.26
C GLU A 19 10.57 -11.14 0.21
N CYS A 20 9.35 -11.20 -0.34
CA CYS A 20 8.84 -10.28 -1.34
C CYS A 20 8.46 -8.90 -0.77
N VAL A 21 8.30 -8.78 0.55
CA VAL A 21 7.99 -7.54 1.27
C VAL A 21 8.95 -7.34 2.45
N SER A 22 10.21 -7.73 2.24
CA SER A 22 11.26 -7.82 3.25
C SER A 22 11.68 -6.48 3.85
N THR A 23 11.34 -5.37 3.19
CA THR A 23 11.57 -4.01 3.70
C THR A 23 10.31 -3.19 3.56
N GLU A 24 10.17 -2.16 4.40
CA GLU A 24 9.00 -1.29 4.37
C GLU A 24 8.88 -0.54 3.04
N ALA A 25 9.99 -0.15 2.42
CA ALA A 25 9.99 0.47 1.10
C ALA A 25 9.43 -0.47 0.00
N ILE A 26 9.80 -1.76 0.04
CA ILE A 26 9.27 -2.76 -0.90
C ILE A 26 7.78 -3.02 -0.62
N LEU A 27 7.40 -3.10 0.66
CA LEU A 27 6.01 -3.24 1.09
C LEU A 27 5.14 -2.08 0.57
N CYS A 28 5.58 -0.84 0.79
CA CYS A 28 4.91 0.38 0.32
C CYS A 28 4.76 0.36 -1.19
N LYS A 29 5.84 0.08 -1.93
CA LYS A 29 5.81 0.04 -3.39
C LYS A 29 4.82 -1.01 -3.91
N ARG A 30 4.81 -2.22 -3.36
CA ARG A 30 3.88 -3.27 -3.77
C ARG A 30 2.42 -2.95 -3.45
N PHE A 31 2.18 -2.28 -2.32
CA PHE A 31 0.86 -1.83 -1.96
C PHE A 31 0.37 -0.75 -2.92
N GLU A 32 1.19 0.28 -3.15
CA GLU A 32 0.92 1.37 -4.09
C GLU A 32 0.68 0.85 -5.52
N ASP A 33 1.45 -0.15 -5.95
CA ASP A 33 1.29 -0.77 -7.27
C ASP A 33 -0.05 -1.51 -7.44
N GLY A 34 -0.72 -1.89 -6.35
CA GLY A 34 -2.04 -2.52 -6.39
C GLY A 34 -3.21 -1.57 -6.12
N LEU A 35 -2.95 -0.29 -5.88
CA LEU A 35 -4.01 0.72 -5.73
C LEU A 35 -4.63 1.09 -7.08
N ASN A 36 -5.82 1.69 -7.04
CA ASN A 36 -6.43 2.31 -8.21
C ASN A 36 -5.52 3.44 -8.74
N GLU A 37 -5.40 3.57 -10.06
CA GLU A 37 -4.54 4.56 -10.73
C GLU A 37 -4.77 6.00 -10.23
N ASP A 38 -6.02 6.38 -9.94
CA ASP A 38 -6.34 7.72 -9.42
C ASP A 38 -5.73 7.95 -8.03
N ILE A 39 -5.85 6.96 -7.13
CA ILE A 39 -5.27 7.01 -5.78
C ILE A 39 -3.74 6.90 -5.88
N LYS A 40 -3.24 6.01 -6.72
CA LYS A 40 -1.81 5.81 -6.99
C LYS A 40 -1.13 7.09 -7.45
N LEU A 41 -1.77 7.85 -8.34
CA LEU A 41 -1.25 9.15 -8.78
C LEU A 41 -1.13 10.13 -7.60
N LEU A 42 -2.11 10.16 -6.71
CA LEU A 42 -2.13 11.06 -5.55
C LEU A 42 -1.07 10.69 -4.50
N VAL A 43 -0.91 9.40 -4.19
CA VAL A 43 0.03 8.95 -3.16
C VAL A 43 1.45 8.75 -3.68
N GLY A 44 1.62 8.37 -4.96
CA GLY A 44 2.92 8.09 -5.56
C GLY A 44 3.81 9.32 -5.71
N ILE A 45 3.21 10.51 -5.85
CA ILE A 45 3.96 11.78 -5.84
C ILE A 45 4.61 12.05 -4.48
N LEU A 46 4.07 11.48 -3.39
CA LEU A 46 4.52 11.73 -2.03
C LEU A 46 5.70 10.84 -1.62
N GLU A 47 6.06 9.82 -2.42
CA GLU A 47 7.15 8.87 -2.17
C GLU A 47 7.19 8.36 -0.72
N LEU A 48 6.02 7.98 -0.18
CA LEU A 48 5.88 7.60 1.23
C LEU A 48 6.64 6.30 1.52
N LYS A 49 7.47 6.35 2.58
CA LYS A 49 8.30 5.22 3.01
C LYS A 49 7.74 4.47 4.22
N GLU A 50 6.73 5.05 4.86
CA GLU A 50 6.04 4.47 6.01
C GLU A 50 4.69 3.90 5.57
N PHE A 51 4.48 2.60 5.78
CA PHE A 51 3.31 1.88 5.27
C PHE A 51 2.01 2.43 5.86
N VAL A 52 2.00 2.72 7.16
CA VAL A 52 0.83 3.27 7.85
C VAL A 52 0.43 4.62 7.29
N VAL A 53 1.41 5.47 6.97
CA VAL A 53 1.16 6.80 6.39
C VAL A 53 0.64 6.67 4.96
N LEU A 54 1.17 5.73 4.17
CA LEU A 54 0.67 5.43 2.83
C LEU A 54 -0.80 5.00 2.85
N VAL A 55 -1.15 4.07 3.74
CA VAL A 55 -2.54 3.60 3.89
C VAL A 55 -3.46 4.74 4.31
N ASP A 56 -3.08 5.55 5.31
CA ASP A 56 -3.89 6.71 5.74
C ASP A 56 -4.15 7.69 4.60
N ARG A 57 -3.15 7.95 3.75
CA ARG A 57 -3.29 8.85 2.59
C ARG A 57 -4.15 8.23 1.49
N ALA A 58 -3.99 6.94 1.21
CA ALA A 58 -4.81 6.22 0.26
C ALA A 58 -6.28 6.18 0.70
N CYS A 59 -6.56 5.90 1.99
CA CYS A 59 -7.90 5.93 2.57
C CYS A 59 -8.56 7.31 2.50
N LYS A 60 -7.78 8.40 2.54
CA LYS A 60 -8.30 9.78 2.39
C LYS A 60 -8.57 10.17 0.93
N ALA A 61 -7.96 9.46 -0.01
CA ALA A 61 -8.04 9.72 -1.45
C ALA A 61 -9.08 8.83 -2.16
N GLU A 62 -9.52 7.75 -1.51
CA GLU A 62 -10.67 6.93 -1.90
C GLU A 62 -12.01 7.66 -1.68
#